data_AF-A0A5H2Y3P6-F1
#
_entry.id   AF-A0A5H2Y3P6-F1
#
_cell.length_a   1.000
_cell.length_b   1.000
_cell.length_c   1.000
_cell.angle_alpha   90.00
_cell.angle_beta   90.00
_cell.angle_gamma   90.00
#
_symmetry.space_group_name_H-M   'P 1'
#
loop_
_entity.id
_entity.type
_entity.pdbx_description
1 polymer ?
#
loop_
_entity_poly.entity_id
_entity_poly.type
_entity_poly.pdbx_seq_one_letter_code
_entity_poly.pdbx_strand_id
1 'polypeptide(L)'
;MRKSKFTETLIVGMIKEAESGVPVPEISRKHGVGQSTFYKWRSKYGGMEVKQHLEGGQSLSDTHRVALVGERNRWEDLYQSAITLNHFEGLNLTIAALKVSHLEQLNNEIFALPIWM
;
A
#
# COMPACT_ATOMS: atom_id res chain seq x y z
N MET A 1 -0.99 15.05 13.90
CA MET A 1 -1.64 14.07 13.01
C MET A 1 -3.13 14.05 13.32
N ARG A 2 -4.01 14.29 12.34
CA ARG A 2 -5.46 14.17 12.59
C ARG A 2 -5.77 12.71 12.95
N LYS A 3 -6.50 12.47 14.04
CA LYS A 3 -6.94 11.13 14.44
C LYS A 3 -7.65 10.48 13.25
N SER A 4 -7.17 9.31 12.83
CA SER A 4 -7.83 8.52 11.78
C SER A 4 -9.29 8.32 12.18
N LYS A 5 -10.22 8.67 11.28
CA LYS A 5 -11.67 8.46 11.51
C LYS A 5 -12.05 6.97 11.61
N PHE A 6 -11.13 6.07 11.28
CA PHE A 6 -11.34 4.63 11.28
C PHE A 6 -10.66 4.01 12.50
N THR A 7 -11.44 3.29 13.31
CA THR A 7 -10.94 2.48 14.41
C THR A 7 -10.23 1.23 13.88
N GLU A 8 -9.26 0.73 14.64
CA GLU A 8 -8.51 -0.47 14.27
C GLU A 8 -9.43 -1.69 14.08
N THR A 9 -10.48 -1.81 14.90
CA THR A 9 -11.51 -2.85 14.79
C THR A 9 -12.27 -2.77 13.45
N LEU A 10 -12.60 -1.56 12.99
CA LEU A 10 -13.28 -1.35 11.71
C LEU A 10 -12.37 -1.73 10.54
N ILE A 11 -11.07 -1.42 10.64
CA ILE A 11 -10.05 -1.78 9.65
C ILE A 11 -9.93 -3.30 9.53
N VAL A 12 -9.80 -4.01 10.66
CA VAL A 12 -9.72 -5.47 10.69
C VAL A 12 -10.99 -6.11 10.14
N GLY A 13 -12.17 -5.59 10.47
CA GLY A 13 -13.44 -6.07 9.92
C GLY A 13 -13.53 -5.95 8.39
N MET A 14 -13.05 -4.83 7.82
CA MET A 14 -13.01 -4.66 6.36
C MET A 14 -12.01 -5.62 5.69
N ILE A 15 -10.88 -5.91 6.34
CA ILE A 15 -9.89 -6.89 5.82
C ILE A 15 -10.51 -8.30 5.80
N LYS A 16 -11.23 -8.70 6.86
CA LYS A 16 -11.96 -9.97 6.91
C LYS A 16 -13.02 -10.10 5.82
N GLU A 17 -13.74 -9.01 5.53
CA GLU A 17 -14.71 -8.98 4.43
C GLU A 17 -14.02 -9.21 3.07
N ALA A 18 -12.79 -8.74 2.88
CA ALA A 18 -12.01 -9.04 1.67
C ALA A 18 -11.48 -10.49 1.63
N GLU A 19 -11.15 -11.06 2.79
CA GLU A 19 -10.67 -12.44 2.92
C GLU A 19 -11.80 -13.47 2.75
N SER A 20 -13.04 -13.13 3.14
CA SER A 20 -14.22 -13.95 2.86
C SER A 20 -14.61 -13.94 1.37
N GLY A 21 -13.97 -13.09 0.57
CA GLY A 21 -14.05 -13.08 -0.88
C GLY A 21 -14.80 -11.91 -1.49
N VAL A 22 -15.12 -10.88 -0.70
CA VAL A 22 -15.70 -9.64 -1.24
C VAL A 22 -14.61 -8.82 -1.95
N PRO A 23 -14.84 -8.34 -3.18
CA PRO A 23 -13.84 -7.55 -3.90
C PRO A 23 -13.61 -6.19 -3.22
N VAL A 24 -12.35 -5.79 -3.10
CA VAL A 24 -11.92 -4.51 -2.50
C VAL A 24 -12.63 -3.29 -3.11
N PRO A 25 -12.90 -3.21 -4.44
CA PRO A 25 -13.77 -2.19 -5.06
C PRO A 25 -15.10 -1.97 -4.34
N GLU A 26 -15.74 -3.04 -3.91
CA GLU A 26 -17.05 -3.00 -3.26
C GLU A 26 -16.94 -2.56 -1.80
N ILE A 27 -15.93 -3.05 -1.08
CA ILE A 27 -15.63 -2.66 0.30
C ILE A 27 -15.31 -1.17 0.37
N SER A 28 -14.48 -0.66 -0.54
CA SER A 28 -14.19 0.78 -0.64
C SER A 28 -15.41 1.63 -0.90
N ARG A 29 -16.34 1.19 -1.76
CA ARG A 29 -17.59 1.90 -2.04
C ARG A 29 -18.52 1.89 -0.82
N LYS A 30 -18.61 0.75 -0.12
CA LYS A 30 -19.46 0.55 1.07
C LYS A 30 -18.98 1.37 2.27
N HIS A 31 -17.67 1.44 2.49
CA HIS A 31 -17.08 2.09 3.67
C HIS A 31 -16.51 3.49 3.40
N GLY A 32 -16.56 3.97 2.14
CA GLY A 32 -16.00 5.26 1.76
C GLY A 32 -14.48 5.32 1.91
N VAL A 33 -13.80 4.18 1.73
CA VAL A 33 -12.35 4.05 1.91
C VAL A 33 -11.68 4.04 0.55
N GLY A 34 -10.64 4.84 0.36
CA GLY A 34 -9.82 4.77 -0.85
C GLY A 34 -9.09 3.42 -0.96
N GLN A 35 -9.07 2.82 -2.15
CA GLN A 35 -8.40 1.54 -2.43
C GLN A 35 -6.96 1.50 -1.90
N SER A 36 -6.20 2.57 -2.14
CA SER A 36 -4.81 2.71 -1.68
C SER A 36 -4.67 2.69 -0.16
N THR A 37 -5.65 3.21 0.58
CA THR A 37 -5.69 3.15 2.05
C THR A 37 -5.99 1.74 2.54
N PHE A 38 -6.90 1.04 1.86
CA PHE A 38 -7.23 -0.35 2.18
C PHE A 38 -6.01 -1.26 2.04
N TYR A 39 -5.27 -1.17 0.93
CA TYR A 39 -4.06 -1.99 0.73
C TYR A 39 -2.96 -1.70 1.76
N LYS A 40 -2.78 -0.42 2.16
CA LYS A 40 -1.88 -0.06 3.27
C LYS A 40 -2.28 -0.73 4.59
N TRP A 41 -3.58 -0.75 4.88
CA TRP A 41 -4.09 -1.45 6.05
C TRP A 41 -3.90 -2.96 5.95
N ARG A 42 -4.14 -3.56 4.78
CA ARG A 42 -3.94 -5.00 4.56
C ARG A 42 -2.49 -5.42 4.78
N SER A 43 -1.52 -4.63 4.30
CA SER A 43 -0.09 -4.88 4.56
C SER A 43 0.28 -4.76 6.04
N LYS A 44 -0.34 -3.83 6.78
CA LYS A 44 -0.07 -3.62 8.22
C LYS A 44 -0.79 -4.61 9.13
N TYR A 45 -2.01 -5.02 8.78
CA TYR A 45 -2.93 -5.75 9.66
C TYR A 45 -3.24 -7.19 9.19
N GLY A 46 -3.13 -7.49 7.89
CA GLY A 46 -3.45 -8.80 7.33
C GLY A 46 -2.49 -9.92 7.73
N GLY A 47 -1.26 -9.59 8.15
CA GLY A 47 -0.30 -10.58 8.66
C GLY A 47 -0.50 -10.99 10.13
N MET A 48 -1.37 -10.31 10.88
CA MET A 48 -1.55 -10.58 12.32
C MET A 48 -2.52 -11.73 12.60
N GLU A 49 -3.43 -12.08 11.68
CA GLU A 49 -4.49 -13.07 11.95
C GLU A 49 -4.23 -14.48 11.39
N VAL A 50 -3.27 -14.65 10.48
CA VAL A 50 -2.88 -16.00 9.99
C VAL A 50 -2.41 -16.90 11.15
N LYS A 51 -1.97 -16.31 12.27
CA LYS A 51 -1.61 -17.06 13.49
C LYS A 51 -2.79 -17.42 14.39
N GLN A 52 -3.97 -16.82 14.21
CA GLN A 52 -5.13 -17.01 15.09
C GLN A 52 -6.20 -17.91 14.48
N HIS A 53 -6.25 -18.04 13.15
CA HIS A 53 -7.27 -18.83 12.46
C HIS A 53 -6.95 -20.33 12.28
N LEU A 54 -5.72 -20.76 12.57
CA LEU A 54 -5.33 -22.18 12.45
C LEU A 54 -5.90 -23.08 13.56
N GLU A 55 -6.56 -22.51 14.58
CA GLU A 55 -7.12 -23.27 15.70
C GLU A 55 -8.63 -23.59 15.56
N GLY A 56 -9.33 -23.05 14.55
CA GLY A 56 -10.78 -23.24 14.38
C GLY A 56 -11.13 -24.02 13.11
N GLY A 57 -11.33 -25.33 13.23
CA GLY A 57 -11.68 -26.21 12.11
C GLY A 57 -12.93 -25.76 11.34
N GLN A 58 -12.76 -25.46 10.05
CA GLN A 58 -13.86 -25.31 9.10
C GLN A 58 -13.72 -26.30 7.93
N SER A 59 -14.87 -26.85 7.56
CA SER A 59 -15.07 -27.94 6.59
C SER A 59 -14.31 -27.74 5.27
N LEU A 60 -13.73 -28.83 4.77
CA LEU A 60 -12.80 -28.93 3.63
C LEU A 60 -13.37 -28.45 2.26
N SER A 61 -14.66 -28.15 2.16
CA SER A 61 -15.32 -27.72 0.91
C SER A 61 -15.45 -26.20 0.77
N ASP A 62 -15.75 -25.48 1.86
CA ASP A 62 -15.80 -24.01 1.87
C ASP A 62 -14.40 -23.39 1.84
N THR A 63 -13.42 -24.08 2.41
CA THR A 63 -11.99 -23.71 2.38
C THR A 63 -11.43 -23.62 0.96
N HIS A 64 -11.86 -24.47 0.01
CA HIS A 64 -11.33 -24.42 -1.36
C HIS A 64 -11.77 -23.17 -2.14
N ARG A 65 -13.03 -22.73 -1.97
CA ARG A 65 -13.53 -21.49 -2.62
C ARG A 65 -12.86 -20.26 -2.02
N VAL A 66 -12.70 -20.22 -0.70
CA VAL A 66 -12.04 -19.11 0.00
C VAL A 66 -10.54 -19.10 -0.30
N ALA A 67 -9.90 -20.27 -0.45
CA ALA A 67 -8.50 -20.38 -0.84
C ALA A 67 -8.23 -19.81 -2.23
N LEU A 68 -9.01 -20.18 -3.25
CA LEU A 68 -8.81 -19.67 -4.61
C LEU A 68 -9.07 -18.17 -4.73
N VAL A 69 -10.06 -17.65 -3.99
CA VAL A 69 -10.33 -16.21 -3.93
C VAL A 69 -9.24 -15.49 -3.15
N GLY A 70 -8.75 -16.06 -2.05
CA GLY A 70 -7.60 -15.54 -1.30
C GLY A 70 -6.30 -15.53 -2.12
N GLU A 71 -6.08 -16.57 -2.93
CA GLU A 71 -4.89 -16.69 -3.80
C GLU A 71 -4.95 -15.70 -4.97
N ARG A 72 -6.12 -15.51 -5.56
CA ARG A 72 -6.37 -14.47 -6.58
C ARG A 72 -6.20 -13.07 -6.00
N ASN A 73 -6.74 -12.82 -4.82
CA ASN A 73 -6.62 -11.53 -4.14
C ASN A 73 -5.17 -11.24 -3.72
N ARG A 74 -4.36 -12.26 -3.39
CA ARG A 74 -2.92 -12.11 -3.13
C ARG A 74 -2.16 -11.57 -4.35
N TRP A 75 -2.47 -12.04 -5.56
CA TRP A 75 -1.80 -11.53 -6.76
C TRP A 75 -2.16 -10.08 -7.07
N GLU A 76 -3.43 -9.70 -6.88
CA GLU A 76 -3.87 -8.31 -6.99
C GLU A 76 -3.20 -7.42 -5.93
N ASP A 77 -3.07 -7.92 -4.69
CA ASP A 77 -2.34 -7.21 -3.63
C ASP A 77 -0.88 -6.96 -4.00
N LEU A 78 -0.18 -7.98 -4.51
CA LEU A 78 1.22 -7.87 -4.92
C LEU A 78 1.38 -6.92 -6.11
N TYR A 79 0.44 -6.94 -7.06
CA TYR A 79 0.44 -6.06 -8.22
C TYR A 79 0.21 -4.59 -7.83
N GLN A 80 -0.80 -4.30 -7.01
CA GLN A 80 -1.09 -2.94 -6.52
C GLN A 80 0.02 -2.43 -5.58
N SER A 81 0.63 -3.31 -4.78
CA SER A 81 1.79 -2.98 -3.95
C SER A 81 3.01 -2.64 -4.81
N ALA A 82 3.28 -3.40 -5.88
CA ALA A 82 4.38 -3.14 -6.81
C ALA A 82 4.20 -1.79 -7.53
N ILE A 83 2.99 -1.46 -7.99
CA ILE A 83 2.70 -0.16 -8.62
C ILE A 83 2.97 0.99 -7.64
N THR A 84 2.51 0.85 -6.39
CA THR A 84 2.71 1.88 -5.36
C THR A 84 4.18 2.08 -5.02
N LEU A 85 4.94 0.99 -4.89
CA LEU A 85 6.39 1.02 -4.64
C LEU A 85 7.14 1.67 -5.80
N ASN A 86 6.89 1.23 -7.04
CA ASN A 86 7.53 1.78 -8.23
C ASN A 86 7.25 3.28 -8.40
N HIS A 87 6.02 3.72 -8.10
CA HIS A 87 5.67 5.14 -8.14
C HIS A 87 6.47 5.94 -7.09
N PHE A 88 6.64 5.39 -5.88
CA PHE A 88 7.40 6.04 -4.82
C PHE A 88 8.91 6.11 -5.13
N GLU A 89 9.47 5.04 -5.70
CA GLU A 89 10.87 5.01 -6.16
C GLU A 89 11.10 6.01 -7.31
N GLY A 90 10.18 6.09 -8.28
CA GLY A 90 10.25 7.07 -9.37
C GLY A 90 10.22 8.51 -8.87
N LEU A 91 9.38 8.81 -7.88
CA LEU A 91 9.35 10.13 -7.23
C LEU A 91 10.67 10.43 -6.50
N ASN A 92 11.25 9.44 -5.81
CA ASN A 92 12.51 9.62 -5.08
C ASN A 92 13.68 9.91 -6.05
N LEU A 93 13.78 9.16 -7.15
CA LEU A 93 14.78 9.39 -8.19
C LEU A 93 14.62 10.79 -8.83
N THR A 94 13.39 11.21 -9.10
CA THR A 94 13.10 12.53 -9.67
C THR A 94 13.51 13.65 -8.71
N ILE A 95 13.19 13.51 -7.42
CA ILE A 95 13.59 14.49 -6.39
C ILE A 95 15.11 14.54 -6.25
N ALA A 96 15.79 13.40 -6.30
CA ALA A 96 17.25 13.34 -6.26
C ALA A 96 17.87 14.04 -7.48
N ALA A 97 17.36 13.77 -8.68
CA ALA A 97 17.81 14.41 -9.92
C ALA A 97 17.59 15.94 -9.89
N LEU A 98 16.44 16.40 -9.39
CA LEU A 98 16.16 17.83 -9.23
C LEU A 98 17.13 18.50 -8.25
N LYS A 99 17.48 17.84 -7.14
CA LYS A 99 18.48 18.35 -6.19
C LYS A 99 19.86 18.45 -6.81
N VAL A 100 20.29 17.43 -7.55
CA VAL A 100 21.59 17.41 -8.24
C VAL A 100 21.65 18.52 -9.28
N SER A 101 20.61 18.64 -10.12
CA SER A 101 20.53 19.69 -11.15
C SER A 101 20.58 21.10 -10.55
N HIS A 102 19.85 21.35 -9.45
CA HIS A 102 19.90 22.64 -8.77
C HIS A 102 21.29 22.95 -8.18
N LEU A 103 21.97 21.94 -7.62
CA LEU A 103 23.34 22.10 -7.13
C LEU A 103 24.34 22.38 -8.25
N GLU A 104 24.22 21.70 -9.39
CA GLU A 104 25.05 21.96 -10.57
C GLU A 104 24.83 23.37 -11.13
N GLN A 105 23.59 23.84 -11.13
CA GLN A 105 23.24 25.19 -11.58
C GLN A 105 23.86 26.26 -10.67
N LEU A 106 23.76 26.10 -9.35
CA LEU A 106 24.43 26.98 -8.38
C LEU A 106 25.95 26.93 -8.51
N ASN A 107 26.51 25.75 -8.77
CA ASN A 107 27.93 25.56 -8.98
C ASN A 107 28.41 26.32 -10.23
N ASN A 108 27.68 26.21 -11.34
CA ASN A 108 27.98 26.93 -12.57
C ASN A 108 27.83 28.45 -12.41
N GLU A 109 26.85 28.92 -11.64
CA GLU A 109 26.69 30.34 -11.32
C GLU A 109 27.84 30.87 -10.45
N ILE A 110 28.30 30.11 -9.45
CA ILE A 110 29.44 30.47 -8.61
C ILE A 110 30.74 30.53 -9.42
N PHE A 111 30.98 29.57 -10.31
CA PHE A 111 32.17 29.54 -11.16
C PHE A 111 32.12 30.53 -12.34
N ALA A 112 30.94 31.06 -12.69
CA ALA A 112 30.78 32.11 -13.69
C ALA A 112 30.96 33.53 -13.12
N LEU A 113 31.04 33.69 -11.79
CA LEU A 113 31.34 34.99 -11.16
C LEU A 113 32.85 35.27 -11.22
N PRO A 114 33.28 36.43 -11.76
CA PRO A 114 34.69 36.81 -11.79
C PRO A 114 35.10 37.31 -10.41
N ILE A 115 35.41 36.40 -9.48
CA ILE A 115 35.89 36.74 -8.12
C ILE A 115 37.43 36.82 -8.07
N TRP A 116 38.10 37.03 -9.20
CA TRP A 116 39.53 37.34 -9.27
C TRP A 116 39.84 38.35 -10.38
N MET A 117 39.37 39.59 -10.21
CA MET A 117 40.00 40.78 -10.81
C MET A 117 40.03 41.91 -9.78
#